data_AF-A0A5X6ETU7-F1
#
_entry.id   AF-A0A5X6ETU7-F1
#
_cell.length_a   1.000
_cell.length_b   1.000
_cell.length_c   1.000
_cell.angle_alpha   90.00
_cell.angle_beta   90.00
_cell.angle_gamma   90.00
#
_symmetry.space_group_name_H-M   'P 1'
#
loop_
_entity.id
_entity.type
_entity.pdbx_description
1 polymer ?
#
loop_
_entity_poly.entity_id
_entity_poly.type
_entity_poly.pdbx_seq_one_letter_code
_entity_poly.pdbx_strand_id
1 'polypeptide(L)' 'IAGAMAMSTITGSGSGFGMALSGYRDQSAIAAGIQKSITPNTTVNVKVAWDSGNGVGAAAGFFTSW' A
#
# COMPACT_ATOMS: atom_id res chain seq x y z
N ILE A 1 -11.67 -0.84 7.09
CA ILE A 1 -10.52 -0.55 8.00
C ILE A 1 -9.38 -1.53 7.77
N ALA A 2 -9.69 -2.82 7.61
CA ALA A 2 -8.70 -3.84 7.26
C ALA A 2 -7.87 -3.45 6.02
N GLY A 3 -8.48 -2.84 4.99
CA GLY A 3 -7.75 -2.42 3.78
C GLY A 3 -6.65 -1.38 4.04
N ALA A 4 -6.92 -0.36 4.88
CA ALA A 4 -5.93 0.65 5.25
C ALA A 4 -4.79 0.05 6.11
N MET A 5 -5.12 -0.91 6.97
CA MET A 5 -4.14 -1.64 7.78
C MET A 5 -3.20 -2.48 6.91
N ALA A 6 -3.73 -3.18 5.90
CA ALA A 6 -2.92 -3.90 4.93
C ALA A 6 -2.00 -2.96 4.14
N MET A 7 -2.53 -1.82 3.64
CA MET A 7 -1.71 -0.83 2.91
C MET A 7 -0.56 -0.25 3.75
N SER A 8 -0.76 -0.10 5.07
CA SER A 8 0.27 0.45 5.97
C SER A 8 1.49 -0.46 6.06
N THR A 9 1.30 -1.77 5.93
CA THR A 9 2.41 -2.74 6.02
C THR A 9 3.20 -2.87 4.71
N ILE A 10 2.69 -2.32 3.60
CA ILE A 10 3.43 -2.24 2.33
C ILE A 10 4.46 -1.11 2.46
N THR A 11 5.60 -1.42 3.08
CA THR A 11 6.72 -0.48 3.20
C THR A 11 7.85 -0.93 2.30
N GLY A 12 8.45 0.01 1.59
CA GLY A 12 9.72 -0.24 0.95
C GLY A 12 10.34 1.04 0.43
N SER A 13 11.67 1.02 0.41
CA SER A 13 12.50 2.01 -0.26
C SER A 13 12.91 1.44 -1.62
N GLY A 14 12.90 2.25 -2.68
CA GLY A 14 13.30 1.79 -4.01
C GLY A 14 12.15 1.37 -4.93
N SER A 15 12.52 0.69 -6.02
CA SER A 15 11.56 0.10 -6.95
C SER A 15 11.20 -1.33 -6.52
N GLY A 16 9.92 -1.62 -6.31
CA GLY A 16 9.47 -2.91 -5.82
C GLY A 16 7.96 -3.08 -5.82
N PHE A 17 7.54 -4.32 -5.60
CA PHE A 17 6.14 -4.70 -5.44
C PHE A 17 5.96 -5.33 -4.06
N GLY A 18 4.91 -4.95 -3.35
CA GLY A 18 4.55 -5.50 -2.06
C GLY A 18 3.08 -5.84 -1.99
N MET A 19 2.76 -6.93 -1.30
CA MET A 19 1.40 -7.32 -0.98
C MET A 19 1.28 -7.53 0.52
N ALA A 20 0.12 -7.20 1.05
CA ALA A 20 -0.19 -7.32 2.44
C ALA A 20 -1.61 -7.84 2.60
N LEU A 21 -1.82 -8.62 3.66
CA LEU A 21 -3.13 -9.09 4.08
C LEU A 21 -3.34 -8.61 5.51
N SER A 22 -4.52 -8.08 5.80
CA SER A 22 -4.89 -7.66 7.14
C SER A 22 -6.30 -8.10 7.44
N GLY A 23 -6.50 -8.75 8.58
CA GLY A 23 -7.84 -9.02 9.13
C GLY A 23 -8.19 -8.01 10.21
N TYR A 24 -9.40 -7.49 10.21
CA TYR A 24 -9.96 -6.70 11.30
C TYR A 24 -11.36 -7.20 11.64
N ARG A 25 -11.51 -7.81 12.82
CA ARG A 25 -12.74 -8.51 13.25
C ARG A 25 -13.15 -9.60 12.25
N ASP A 26 -14.31 -9.47 11.60
CA ASP A 26 -14.86 -10.39 10.61
C ASP A 26 -14.55 -9.97 9.15
N GLN A 27 -13.78 -8.88 8.98
CA GLN A 27 -13.43 -8.34 7.67
C GLN A 27 -11.97 -8.64 7.35
N SER A 28 -11.72 -9.23 6.19
CA SER A 28 -10.40 -9.54 5.68
C SER A 28 -10.12 -8.64 4.49
N ALA A 29 -8.98 -7.99 4.50
CA ALA A 29 -8.56 -7.15 3.40
C ALA A 29 -7.20 -7.54 2.86
N ILE A 30 -7.08 -7.45 1.55
CA ILE A 30 -5.84 -7.58 0.82
C ILE A 30 -5.43 -6.21 0.30
N ALA A 31 -4.18 -5.86 0.45
CA ALA A 31 -3.57 -4.72 -0.19
C ALA A 31 -2.43 -5.17 -1.09
N ALA A 32 -2.30 -4.53 -2.24
CA ALA A 32 -1.17 -4.67 -3.13
C ALA A 32 -0.65 -3.28 -3.45
N GLY A 33 0.65 -3.14 -3.64
CA GLY A 33 1.26 -1.86 -3.91
C GLY A 33 2.54 -1.99 -4.71
N ILE A 34 2.74 -1.02 -5.57
CA ILE A 34 3.98 -0.81 -6.31
C ILE A 34 4.63 0.44 -5.80
N GLN A 35 5.95 0.44 -5.82
CA GLN A 35 6.78 1.57 -5.47
C GLN A 35 7.88 1.66 -6.52
N LYS A 36 8.23 2.89 -6.88
CA LYS A 36 9.22 3.18 -7.91
C LYS A 36 10.02 4.42 -7.51
N SER A 37 11.33 4.25 -7.39
CA SER A 37 12.22 5.41 -7.29
C SER A 37 12.46 5.98 -8.68
N ILE A 38 12.05 7.23 -8.86
CA ILE A 38 12.33 8.01 -10.08
C ILE A 38 13.71 8.66 -9.98
N THR A 39 14.14 8.99 -8.75
CA THR A 39 15.42 9.61 -8.45
C THR A 39 15.91 9.00 -7.13
N PRO A 40 17.23 8.98 -6.81
CA PRO A 40 17.71 8.48 -5.52
C PRO A 40 17.01 9.12 -4.31
N ASN A 41 16.53 10.34 -4.50
CA ASN A 41 15.83 11.12 -3.49
C ASN A 41 14.30 11.07 -3.62
N THR A 42 13.75 10.58 -4.74
CA THR A 42 12.31 10.65 -5.05
C THR A 42 11.75 9.27 -5.31
N THR A 43 10.87 8.81 -4.43
CA THR A 43 10.16 7.53 -4.56
C THR A 43 8.66 7.76 -4.60
N VAL A 44 8.01 7.25 -5.64
CA VAL A 44 6.55 7.21 -5.75
C VAL A 44 6.04 5.84 -5.31
N ASN A 45 4.90 5.79 -4.65
CA ASN A 45 4.18 4.56 -4.34
C ASN A 45 2.71 4.68 -4.74
N VAL A 46 2.16 3.54 -5.14
CA VAL A 46 0.73 3.38 -5.41
C VAL A 46 0.32 2.08 -4.77
N LYS A 47 -0.71 2.13 -3.94
CA LYS A 47 -1.24 1.03 -3.16
C LYS A 47 -2.74 0.96 -3.41
N VAL A 48 -3.25 -0.25 -3.53
CA VAL A 48 -4.66 -0.56 -3.69
C VAL A 48 -5.01 -1.63 -2.67
N ALA A 49 -6.18 -1.53 -2.07
CA ALA A 49 -6.66 -2.51 -1.12
C ALA A 49 -8.12 -2.81 -1.35
N TRP A 50 -8.46 -4.06 -1.14
CA TRP A 50 -9.78 -4.61 -1.24
C TRP A 50 -10.12 -5.28 0.07
N ASP A 51 -11.28 -4.97 0.61
CA ASP A 51 -11.83 -5.47 1.86
C ASP A 51 -13.01 -6.40 1.57
N SER A 52 -13.16 -7.49 2.33
CA SER A 52 -14.21 -8.51 2.14
C SER A 52 -15.63 -7.94 2.32
N GLY A 53 -15.76 -6.79 2.96
CA GLY A 53 -16.99 -6.00 3.07
C GLY A 53 -17.34 -5.17 1.83
N ASN A 54 -16.81 -5.50 0.65
CA ASN A 54 -16.98 -4.76 -0.61
C ASN A 54 -16.37 -3.33 -0.60
N GLY A 55 -15.41 -3.10 0.30
CA GLY A 55 -14.70 -1.82 0.42
C GLY A 55 -13.44 -1.82 -0.41
N VAL A 56 -13.31 -0.89 -1.35
CA VAL A 56 -12.08 -0.71 -2.16
C VAL A 56 -11.44 0.62 -1.78
N GLY A 57 -10.14 0.59 -1.47
CA GLY A 57 -9.32 1.76 -1.22
C GLY A 57 -8.17 1.84 -2.19
N ALA A 58 -7.84 3.04 -2.65
CA ALA A 58 -6.61 3.31 -3.37
C ALA A 58 -5.87 4.44 -2.64
N ALA A 59 -4.55 4.30 -2.51
CA ALA A 59 -3.68 5.28 -1.91
C ALA A 59 -2.48 5.46 -2.82
N ALA A 60 -2.14 6.70 -3.16
CA ALA A 60 -0.92 7.02 -3.87
C ALA A 60 -0.13 8.03 -3.04
N GLY A 61 1.18 7.87 -2.98
CA GLY A 61 2.06 8.70 -2.21
C GLY A 61 3.38 8.90 -2.94
N PHE A 62 4.11 9.94 -2.56
CA PHE A 62 5.46 10.14 -3.00
C PHE A 62 6.27 10.70 -1.84
N PHE A 63 7.53 10.31 -1.79
CA PHE A 63 8.49 10.74 -0.80
C PHE A 63 9.64 11.38 -1.54
N THR A 64 10.00 12.59 -1.12
CA THR A 64 11.19 13.29 -1.59
C THR A 64 12.06 13.61 -0.38
N SER A 65 13.35 13.27 -0.46
CA SER A 65 14.35 13.64 0.53
C SER A 65 15.19 14.79 -0.03
N TRP A 66 15.36 15.86 0.73
CA TRP A 66 16.20 17.01 0.37
C TRP A 66 17.32 17.18 1.38
#